data_AF-A0A6G2PRV8-F1
#
_entry.id   AF-A0A6G2PRV8-F1
#
_cell.length_a   1.000
_cell.length_b   1.000
_cell.length_c   1.000
_cell.angle_alpha   90.00
_cell.angle_beta   90.00
_cell.angle_gamma   90.00
#
_symmetry.space_group_name_H-M   'P 1'
#
loop_
_entity.id
_entity.type
_entity.pdbx_description
1 polymer ?
#
loop_
_entity_poly.entity_id
_entity_poly.type
_entity_poly.pdbx_seq_one_letter_code
_entity_poly.pdbx_strand_id
1 'polypeptide(L)' 'MTTRTHFTATIRDTRTGATDTFVGSFNDDGGSQAKTEAQIRASFASHIEVSNIKIARHGAR' A
#
# COMPACT_ATOMS: atom_id res chain seq x y z
N MET A 1 -6.85 10.39 16.57
CA MET A 1 -5.59 9.66 16.83
C MET A 1 -5.24 8.93 15.56
N THR A 2 -4.15 9.31 14.88
CA THR A 2 -3.65 8.58 13.71
C THR A 2 -2.93 7.33 14.16
N THR A 3 -3.29 6.17 13.62
CA THR A 3 -2.61 4.90 13.93
C THR A 3 -1.65 4.57 12.81
N ARG A 4 -0.36 4.41 13.12
CA ARG A 4 0.60 3.99 12.11
C ARG A 4 0.32 2.53 11.72
N THR A 5 -0.13 2.33 10.50
CA THR A 5 -0.54 1.02 9.97
C THR A 5 0.46 0.55 8.94
N HIS A 6 0.91 -0.69 9.08
CA HIS A 6 1.85 -1.31 8.14
C HIS A 6 1.12 -1.94 6.96
N PHE A 7 1.78 -2.03 5.82
CA PHE A 7 1.30 -2.77 4.66
C PHE A 7 2.43 -3.46 3.91
N THR A 8 2.05 -4.47 3.14
CA THR A 8 2.92 -5.12 2.15
C THR A 8 2.23 -5.04 0.79
N ALA A 9 2.97 -4.77 -0.27
CA ALA A 9 2.45 -4.73 -1.62
C ALA A 9 3.46 -5.32 -2.62
N THR A 10 2.96 -5.87 -3.71
CA THR A 10 3.79 -6.23 -4.86
C THR A 10 3.90 -5.01 -5.77
N ILE A 11 5.12 -4.58 -6.05
CA ILE A 11 5.41 -3.46 -6.95
C ILE A 11 6.05 -3.99 -8.23
N ARG A 12 5.60 -3.51 -9.38
CA ARG A 12 6.19 -3.82 -10.68
C ARG A 12 6.58 -2.53 -11.37
N ASP A 13 7.85 -2.39 -11.72
CA ASP A 13 8.31 -1.32 -12.59
C ASP A 13 7.99 -1.69 -14.04
N THR A 14 7.11 -0.91 -14.67
CA THR A 14 6.68 -1.14 -16.06
C THR A 14 7.74 -0.79 -17.09
N ARG A 15 8.79 -0.03 -16.73
CA ARG A 15 9.90 0.33 -17.62
C ARG A 15 10.95 -0.77 -17.70
N THR A 16 11.19 -1.45 -16.58
CA THR A 16 12.24 -2.49 -16.48
C THR A 16 11.66 -3.91 -16.44
N GLY A 17 10.38 -4.05 -16.13
CA GLY A 17 9.72 -5.33 -15.91
C GLY A 17 10.03 -5.96 -14.54
N ALA A 18 10.88 -5.33 -13.72
CA ALA A 18 11.26 -5.82 -12.41
C ALA A 18 10.05 -5.83 -11.46
N THR A 19 9.91 -6.91 -10.70
CA THR A 19 8.86 -7.07 -9.69
C THR A 19 9.50 -7.32 -8.35
N ASP A 20 9.05 -6.60 -7.32
CA ASP A 20 9.56 -6.71 -5.95
C ASP A 20 8.43 -6.60 -4.91
N THR A 21 8.74 -6.94 -3.66
CA THR A 21 7.81 -6.80 -2.54
C THR A 21 8.18 -5.60 -1.68
N PHE A 22 7.29 -4.61 -1.64
CA PHE A 22 7.45 -3.42 -0.82
C PHE A 22 6.76 -3.57 0.53
N VAL A 23 7.46 -3.23 1.61
CA VAL A 23 6.89 -3.12 2.96
C VAL A 23 6.93 -1.67 3.39
N GLY A 24 5.76 -1.10 3.68
CA GLY A 24 5.62 0.29 4.06
C GLY A 24 4.73 0.49 5.28
N SER A 25 4.59 1.75 5.67
CA SER A 25 3.62 2.16 6.68
C SER A 25 3.03 3.51 6.34
N PHE A 26 1.77 3.73 6.68
CA PHE A 26 1.08 5.02 6.53
C PHE A 26 0.36 5.38 7.84
N ASN A 27 0.01 6.64 7.99
CA ASN A 27 -0.84 7.09 9.09
C ASN A 27 -2.30 6.81 8.71
N ASP A 28 -2.94 5.90 9.42
CA ASP A 28 -4.35 5.57 9.24
C ASP A 28 -5.21 6.49 10.12
N ASP A 29 -6.04 7.29 9.46
CA ASP A 29 -7.04 8.16 10.08
C ASP A 29 -8.40 7.43 10.28
N GLY A 30 -8.45 6.10 10.21
CA GLY A 30 -9.70 5.32 10.28
C GLY A 30 -10.51 5.31 8.98
N GLY A 31 -9.86 5.55 7.83
CA GLY A 31 -10.51 5.54 6.52
C GLY A 31 -10.83 4.13 6.00
N SER A 32 -11.74 4.02 5.03
CA SER A 32 -12.05 2.75 4.37
C SER A 32 -10.81 2.14 3.69
N GLN A 33 -10.71 0.81 3.65
CA GLN A 33 -9.59 0.08 3.04
C GLN A 33 -9.33 0.53 1.59
N ALA A 34 -10.38 0.66 0.79
CA ALA A 34 -10.27 1.10 -0.60
C ALA A 34 -9.61 2.49 -0.74
N LYS A 35 -9.91 3.42 0.18
CA LYS A 35 -9.31 4.76 0.19
C LYS A 35 -7.81 4.67 0.51
N THR A 36 -7.45 3.88 1.51
CA THR A 36 -6.05 3.62 1.86
C THR A 36 -5.29 2.99 0.70
N GLU A 37 -5.85 1.97 0.05
CA GLU A 37 -5.21 1.34 -1.10
C GLU A 37 -5.00 2.32 -2.25
N ALA A 38 -5.99 3.18 -2.55
CA ALA A 38 -5.84 4.23 -3.56
C ALA A 38 -4.71 5.21 -3.23
N GLN A 39 -4.58 5.60 -1.95
CA GLN A 39 -3.48 6.45 -1.49
C GLN A 39 -2.11 5.77 -1.59
N ILE A 40 -2.03 4.48 -1.21
CA ILE A 40 -0.81 3.68 -1.37
C ILE A 40 -0.40 3.67 -2.83
N ARG A 41 -1.31 3.34 -3.75
CA ARG A 41 -1.04 3.35 -5.20
C ARG A 41 -0.56 4.71 -5.69
N ALA A 42 -1.21 5.79 -5.26
CA ALA A 42 -0.84 7.16 -5.63
C ALA A 42 0.50 7.64 -5.05
N SER A 43 1.05 6.96 -4.04
CA SER A 43 2.33 7.31 -3.42
C SER A 43 3.54 6.83 -4.22
N PHE A 44 3.36 5.90 -5.15
CA PHE A 44 4.43 5.44 -6.03
C PHE A 44 4.49 6.27 -7.31
N ALA A 45 5.64 6.24 -7.97
CA ALA A 45 5.79 6.88 -9.27
C ALA A 45 4.85 6.23 -10.31
N SER A 46 4.45 7.00 -11.32
CA SER A 46 3.46 6.58 -12.34
C SER A 46 3.83 5.32 -13.14
N HIS A 47 5.10 4.94 -13.19
CA HIS A 47 5.59 3.74 -13.86
C HIS A 47 5.57 2.49 -12.97
N ILE A 48 5.23 2.63 -11.68
CA ILE A 48 5.14 1.53 -10.73
C ILE A 48 3.68 1.08 -10.63
N GLU A 49 3.43 -0.14 -11.07
CA GLU A 49 2.16 -0.83 -10.83
C GLU A 49 2.19 -1.45 -9.43
N VAL A 50 1.15 -1.20 -8.63
CA VAL A 50 1.05 -1.70 -7.26
C VAL A 50 -0.14 -2.63 -7.14
N SER A 51 0.12 -3.88 -6.76
CA SER A 51 -0.87 -4.95 -6.66
C SER A 51 -0.70 -5.75 -5.35
N ASN A 52 -1.63 -6.66 -5.06
CA ASN A 52 -1.60 -7.56 -3.90
C ASN A 52 -1.35 -6.82 -2.57
N ILE A 53 -2.03 -5.68 -2.37
CA ILE A 53 -1.86 -4.84 -1.19
C ILE A 53 -2.49 -5.55 0.02
N LYS A 54 -1.67 -5.85 1.03
CA LYS A 54 -2.07 -6.41 2.32
C LYS A 54 -1.82 -5.38 3.39
N ILE A 55 -2.90 -4.79 3.91
CA ILE A 55 -2.81 -3.81 4.99
C ILE A 55 -2.94 -4.56 6.31
N ALA A 56 -1.95 -4.41 7.20
CA ALA A 56 -1.92 -5.00 8.53
C ALA A 56 -2.84 -4.24 9.51
N ARG A 57 -4.08 -3.92 9.09
CA ARG A 57 -5.12 -3.55 10.05
C ARG A 57 -5.35 -4.79 10.88
N HIS A 58 -5.24 -4.68 12.20
CA HIS A 58 -5.80 -5.68 13.09
C HIS A 58 -7.24 -5.88 12.62
N GLY A 59 -7.56 -7.06 12.10
CA GLY A 59 -8.96 -7.45 11.96
C GLY A 59 -9.59 -7.15 13.30
N ALA A 60 -10.62 -6.30 13.30
CA ALA A 60 -11.44 -6.10 14.47
C ALA A 60 -11.85 -7.50 14.95
N ARG A 61 -11.22 -7.96 16.03
CA ARG A 61 -11.68 -9.09 16.82
C ARG A 61 -12.58 -8.49 17.89
#